data_AF-A0A258L8S4-F1
#
_entry.id   AF-A0A258L8S4-F1
#
_cell.length_a   1.000
_cell.length_b   1.000
_cell.length_c   1.000
_cell.angle_alpha   90.00
_cell.angle_beta   90.00
_cell.angle_gamma   90.00
#
_symmetry.space_group_name_H-M   'P 1'
#
loop_
_entity.id
_entity.type
_entity.pdbx_description
1 polymer ?
#
loop_
_entity_poly.entity_id
_entity_poly.type
_entity_poly.pdbx_seq_one_letter_code
_entity_poly.pdbx_strand_id
1 'polypeptide(L)'
;MQKDFLEHGLNFNRRRFLSRLSLGLGSAALGSLLVPDLFSGDSADSGFAPGIPHFAPKAKRVIYLFQNGAPSQLELFDYKPKLRDLAGQDLPSSVRGNQRLTGMTANQKSFPMVGSFANFKQYGESRNWISDMLPYTAKVVDDICIIRSMHTEAINHDPALTFFQTGAQQGNRPSMGSWLSYGLGSENKNLPSFTVLLS
;
A
#
# COMPACT_ATOMS: atom_id res chain seq x y z
N MET A 1 -61.08 -35.74 27.00
CA MET A 1 -60.27 -35.49 28.22
C MET A 1 -58.97 -36.29 28.25
N GLN A 2 -58.98 -37.63 28.24
CA GLN A 2 -57.74 -38.43 28.33
C GLN A 2 -56.88 -38.35 27.05
N LYS A 3 -57.52 -38.27 25.88
CA LYS A 3 -56.85 -38.08 24.58
C LYS A 3 -56.16 -36.72 24.49
N ASP A 4 -56.82 -35.66 24.95
CA ASP A 4 -56.31 -34.29 24.90
C ASP A 4 -55.08 -34.11 25.81
N PHE A 5 -55.08 -34.77 26.98
CA PHE A 5 -53.94 -34.77 27.90
C PHE A 5 -52.71 -35.48 27.29
N LEU A 6 -52.94 -36.61 26.60
CA LEU A 6 -51.89 -37.38 25.95
C LEU A 6 -51.32 -36.63 24.73
N GLU A 7 -52.18 -36.01 23.92
CA GLU A 7 -51.76 -35.14 22.81
C GLU A 7 -50.99 -33.92 23.30
N HIS A 8 -51.40 -33.30 24.41
CA HIS A 8 -50.67 -32.19 25.01
C HIS A 8 -49.25 -32.60 25.43
N GLY A 9 -49.09 -33.74 26.12
CA GLY A 9 -47.77 -34.27 26.51
C GLY A 9 -46.87 -34.62 25.31
N LEU A 10 -47.46 -35.09 24.20
CA LEU A 10 -46.73 -35.36 22.96
C LEU A 10 -46.38 -34.10 22.16
N ASN A 11 -47.15 -33.02 22.32
CA ASN A 11 -46.92 -31.73 21.66
C ASN A 11 -45.97 -30.81 22.45
N PHE A 12 -46.01 -30.86 23.78
CA PHE A 12 -45.24 -30.00 24.70
C PHE A 12 -44.24 -30.82 25.52
N ASN A 13 -43.24 -31.37 24.85
CA ASN A 13 -42.11 -32.02 25.51
C ASN A 13 -40.76 -31.53 24.98
N ARG A 14 -39.73 -31.73 25.79
CA ARG A 14 -38.34 -31.30 25.49
C ARG A 14 -37.85 -31.84 24.16
N ARG A 15 -38.17 -33.10 23.82
CA ARG A 15 -37.77 -33.72 22.55
C ARG A 15 -38.32 -32.94 21.36
N ARG A 16 -39.63 -32.66 21.36
CA ARG A 16 -40.29 -31.94 20.26
C ARG A 16 -39.87 -30.48 20.18
N PHE A 17 -39.62 -29.83 21.32
CA PHE A 17 -39.05 -28.49 21.37
C PHE A 17 -37.67 -28.44 20.72
N LEU A 18 -36.75 -29.32 21.15
CA LEU A 18 -35.38 -29.35 20.62
C LEU A 18 -35.34 -29.77 19.13
N SER A 19 -36.18 -30.73 18.72
CA SER A 19 -36.27 -31.13 17.31
C SER A 19 -36.81 -30.03 16.39
N ARG A 20 -37.76 -29.20 16.87
CA ARG A 20 -38.25 -28.05 16.10
C ARG A 20 -37.23 -26.92 16.06
N LEU A 21 -36.56 -26.67 17.18
CA LEU A 21 -35.50 -25.66 17.29
C LEU A 21 -34.31 -25.99 16.36
N SER A 22 -33.87 -27.26 16.32
CA SER A 22 -32.75 -27.68 15.49
C SER A 22 -33.03 -27.52 14.00
N LEU A 23 -34.27 -27.76 13.56
CA LEU A 23 -34.70 -27.51 12.19
C LEU A 23 -34.71 -26.01 11.87
N GLY A 24 -35.16 -25.16 12.79
CA GLY A 24 -35.15 -23.71 12.61
C GLY A 24 -33.74 -23.13 12.52
N LEU A 25 -32.88 -23.44 13.50
CA LEU A 25 -31.48 -22.99 13.52
C LEU A 25 -30.68 -23.56 12.34
N GLY A 26 -30.91 -24.83 12.00
CA GLY A 26 -30.26 -25.48 10.86
C GLY A 26 -30.68 -24.86 9.52
N SER A 27 -31.96 -24.51 9.37
CA SER A 27 -32.45 -23.84 8.15
C SER A 27 -31.92 -22.41 8.05
N ALA A 28 -31.79 -21.69 9.16
CA ALA A 28 -31.16 -20.37 9.17
C ALA A 28 -29.66 -20.46 8.82
N ALA A 29 -28.94 -21.42 9.38
CA ALA A 29 -27.54 -21.66 9.04
C ALA A 29 -27.35 -22.03 7.57
N LEU A 30 -28.19 -22.92 7.04
CA LEU A 30 -28.15 -23.32 5.63
C LEU A 30 -28.53 -22.16 4.70
N GLY A 31 -29.54 -21.37 5.08
CA GLY A 31 -29.91 -20.16 4.34
C GLY A 31 -28.78 -19.14 4.27
N SER A 32 -28.04 -18.95 5.37
CA SER A 32 -26.85 -18.09 5.41
C SER A 32 -25.72 -18.58 4.50
N LEU A 33 -25.55 -19.90 4.37
CA LEU A 33 -24.54 -20.48 3.48
C LEU A 33 -24.93 -20.46 2.00
N LEU A 34 -26.21 -20.70 1.68
CA LEU A 34 -26.71 -20.75 0.30
C LEU A 34 -26.97 -19.36 -0.29
N VAL A 35 -27.33 -18.39 0.55
CA VAL A 35 -27.62 -17.02 0.16
C VAL A 35 -26.85 -16.11 1.13
N PRO A 36 -25.62 -15.70 0.77
CA PRO A 36 -24.69 -14.98 1.64
C PRO A 36 -25.20 -13.65 2.24
N ASP A 37 -26.36 -13.17 1.82
CA ASP A 37 -26.99 -11.90 2.21
C ASP A 37 -28.46 -12.10 2.67
N LEU A 38 -28.90 -13.33 3.00
CA LEU A 38 -30.30 -13.62 3.37
C LEU A 38 -30.76 -12.90 4.65
N PHE A 39 -29.82 -12.64 5.57
CA PHE A 39 -30.08 -11.97 6.84
C PHE A 39 -29.53 -10.55 6.91
N SER A 40 -28.89 -10.05 5.84
CA SER A 40 -28.67 -8.61 5.72
C SER A 40 -30.02 -7.99 5.42
N GLY A 41 -30.66 -7.46 6.46
CA GLY A 41 -31.95 -6.77 6.34
C GLY A 41 -31.90 -5.73 5.23
N ASP A 42 -33.04 -5.60 4.54
CA ASP A 42 -33.29 -4.69 3.44
C ASP A 42 -32.63 -3.34 3.69
N SER A 43 -31.43 -3.19 3.13
CA SER A 43 -30.69 -1.94 3.16
C SER A 43 -31.17 -1.18 1.94
N ALA A 44 -32.39 -0.64 2.00
CA ALA A 44 -32.69 0.60 1.28
C ALA A 44 -31.74 1.74 1.72
N ASP A 45 -30.98 1.49 2.79
CA ASP A 45 -29.79 2.18 3.23
C ASP A 45 -28.51 1.39 2.86
N SER A 46 -28.41 0.92 1.61
CA SER A 46 -27.18 0.35 1.06
C SER A 46 -26.14 1.46 0.91
N GLY A 47 -25.67 1.97 2.05
CA GLY A 47 -24.43 2.72 2.14
C GLY A 47 -23.34 1.83 1.60
N PHE A 48 -23.06 2.02 0.30
CA PHE A 48 -22.00 1.43 -0.50
C PHE A 48 -21.82 -0.08 -0.27
N ALA A 49 -22.25 -0.89 -1.24
CA ALA A 49 -21.83 -2.30 -1.28
C ALA A 49 -20.32 -2.37 -0.99
N PRO A 50 -19.85 -3.23 -0.06
CA PRO A 50 -18.44 -3.25 0.32
C PRO A 50 -17.58 -3.39 -0.95
N GLY A 51 -16.86 -2.31 -1.29
CA GLY A 51 -16.09 -2.23 -2.54
C GLY A 51 -16.57 -1.22 -3.58
N ILE A 52 -17.66 -0.48 -3.36
CA ILE A 52 -18.00 0.68 -4.20
C ILE A 52 -17.35 1.93 -3.60
N PRO A 53 -16.32 2.51 -4.24
CA PRO A 53 -15.66 3.69 -3.73
C PRO A 53 -16.58 4.92 -3.78
N HIS A 54 -16.38 5.85 -2.84
CA HIS A 54 -17.13 7.11 -2.75
C HIS A 54 -17.04 7.96 -4.03
N PHE A 55 -15.96 7.81 -4.79
CA PHE A 55 -15.76 8.43 -6.10
C PHE A 55 -15.47 7.37 -7.15
N ALA A 56 -15.93 7.58 -8.37
CA ALA A 56 -15.59 6.72 -9.50
C ALA A 56 -14.05 6.71 -9.68
N PRO A 57 -13.39 5.55 -9.60
CA PRO A 57 -11.94 5.48 -9.66
C PRO A 57 -11.47 5.81 -11.07
N LYS A 58 -10.49 6.71 -11.18
CA LYS A 58 -9.87 7.07 -12.47
C LYS A 58 -8.90 6.00 -12.97
N ALA A 59 -8.25 5.29 -12.04
CA ALA A 59 -7.34 4.19 -12.33
C ALA A 59 -8.03 2.85 -12.04
N LYS A 60 -7.83 1.84 -12.90
CA LYS A 60 -8.37 0.48 -12.69
C LYS A 60 -7.43 -0.40 -11.89
N ARG A 61 -6.12 -0.21 -12.08
CA ARG A 61 -5.04 -1.01 -11.46
C ARG A 61 -3.83 -0.12 -11.23
N VAL A 62 -3.10 -0.38 -10.16
CA VAL A 62 -1.84 0.29 -9.84
C VAL A 62 -0.75 -0.76 -9.67
N ILE A 63 0.32 -0.63 -10.45
CA ILE A 63 1.53 -1.43 -10.29
C ILE A 63 2.55 -0.53 -9.62
N TYR A 64 2.99 -0.93 -8.43
CA TYR A 64 3.97 -0.20 -7.66
C TYR A 64 5.23 -1.05 -7.49
N LEU A 65 6.36 -0.51 -7.93
CA LEU A 65 7.67 -1.15 -7.84
C LEU A 65 8.56 -0.36 -6.89
N PHE A 66 8.83 -0.94 -5.72
CA PHE A 66 9.79 -0.37 -4.78
C PHE A 66 11.15 -1.03 -4.96
N GLN A 67 12.14 -0.30 -5.48
CA GLN A 67 13.46 -0.86 -5.76
C GLN A 67 14.43 -0.63 -4.60
N ASN A 68 14.31 -1.45 -3.55
CA ASN A 68 15.26 -1.41 -2.43
C ASN A 68 16.67 -1.79 -2.90
N GLY A 69 17.67 -0.94 -2.65
CA GLY A 69 19.04 -1.18 -3.09
C GLY A 69 19.31 -0.90 -4.57
N ALA A 70 18.38 -0.29 -5.31
CA ALA A 70 18.64 0.20 -6.65
C ALA A 70 19.69 1.35 -6.67
N PRO A 71 20.22 1.70 -7.86
CA PRO A 71 21.11 2.84 -7.98
C PRO A 71 20.49 4.12 -7.42
N SER A 72 21.34 5.01 -6.90
CA SER A 72 20.92 6.28 -6.33
C SER A 72 20.12 7.12 -7.34
N GLN A 73 19.18 7.92 -6.84
CA GLN A 73 18.45 8.89 -7.66
C GLN A 73 19.39 9.85 -8.43
N LEU A 74 20.57 10.13 -7.87
CA LEU A 74 21.62 10.95 -8.48
C LEU A 74 22.24 10.29 -9.71
N GLU A 75 22.14 8.97 -9.85
CA GLU A 75 22.61 8.19 -11.01
C GLU A 75 21.51 7.89 -12.01
N LEU A 76 20.24 8.15 -11.68
CA LEU A 76 19.10 7.75 -12.52
C LEU A 76 18.37 8.96 -13.11
N PHE A 77 17.82 9.82 -12.26
CA PHE A 77 16.83 10.83 -12.66
C PHE A 77 17.17 12.24 -12.17
N ASP A 78 18.14 12.43 -11.29
CA ASP A 78 18.45 13.73 -10.68
C ASP A 78 19.85 14.24 -11.05
N TYR A 79 19.92 14.97 -12.17
CA TYR A 79 21.17 15.51 -12.68
C TYR A 79 21.70 16.66 -11.80
N LYS A 80 22.79 16.38 -11.07
CA LYS A 80 23.49 17.33 -10.19
C LYS A 80 24.96 17.49 -10.60
N PRO A 81 25.27 18.21 -11.70
CA PRO A 81 26.63 18.31 -12.23
C PRO A 81 27.63 18.87 -11.22
N LYS A 82 27.20 19.82 -10.39
CA LYS A 82 28.06 20.45 -9.36
C LYS A 82 28.64 19.44 -8.36
N LEU A 83 28.00 18.29 -8.12
CA LEU A 83 28.56 17.25 -7.25
C LEU A 83 29.82 16.60 -7.85
N ARG A 84 29.98 16.61 -9.18
CA ARG A 84 31.21 16.16 -9.84
C ARG A 84 32.36 17.14 -9.61
N ASP A 85 32.08 18.43 -9.75
CA ASP A 85 33.08 19.48 -9.52
C ASP A 85 33.57 19.51 -8.07
N LEU A 86 32.68 19.14 -7.14
CA LEU A 86 32.93 19.10 -5.71
C LEU A 86 33.37 17.70 -5.21
N ALA A 87 33.58 16.73 -6.11
CA ALA A 87 33.93 15.38 -5.71
C ALA A 87 35.23 15.35 -4.91
N GLY A 88 35.22 14.63 -3.78
CA GLY A 88 36.35 14.55 -2.85
C GLY A 88 36.51 15.76 -1.91
N GLN A 89 35.78 16.86 -2.12
CA GLN A 89 35.72 17.96 -1.15
C GLN A 89 34.79 17.60 0.00
N ASP A 90 35.11 18.07 1.21
CA ASP A 90 34.27 17.84 2.37
C ASP A 90 32.92 18.56 2.25
N LEU A 91 31.87 17.89 2.75
CA LEU A 91 30.51 18.41 2.77
C LEU A 91 30.45 19.79 3.47
N PRO A 92 29.96 20.84 2.80
CA PRO A 92 29.89 22.17 3.39
C PRO A 92 29.02 22.21 4.65
N SER A 93 29.46 22.96 5.65
CA SER A 93 28.74 23.14 6.91
C SER A 93 27.32 23.71 6.71
N SER A 94 27.13 24.55 5.69
CA SER A 94 25.81 25.10 5.31
C SER A 94 24.82 24.04 4.83
N VAL A 95 25.29 22.94 4.25
CA VAL A 95 24.46 21.81 3.81
C VAL A 95 24.23 20.84 4.96
N ARG A 96 25.28 20.57 5.74
CA ARG A 96 25.24 19.64 6.87
C ARG A 96 24.31 20.10 7.99
N GLY A 97 24.38 21.39 8.34
CA GLY A 97 23.60 21.99 9.43
C GLY A 97 23.58 21.12 10.69
N ASN A 98 22.38 20.88 11.23
CA ASN A 98 22.14 20.07 12.43
C ASN A 98 21.60 18.67 12.11
N GLN A 99 21.77 18.18 10.88
CA GLN A 99 21.23 16.87 10.47
C GLN A 99 21.79 15.75 11.35
N ARG A 100 20.96 14.77 11.72
CA ARG A 100 21.43 13.59 12.48
C ARG A 100 22.32 12.72 11.59
N LEU A 101 23.33 12.07 12.16
CA LEU A 101 24.13 11.04 11.47
C LEU A 101 23.72 9.66 11.90
N THR A 102 23.90 8.71 11.00
CA THR A 102 23.83 7.29 11.34
C THR A 102 25.00 6.93 12.26
N GLY A 103 24.86 5.86 13.04
CA GLY A 103 25.95 5.36 13.87
C GLY A 103 27.20 4.95 13.07
N MET A 104 27.03 4.57 11.80
CA MET A 104 28.13 4.18 10.91
C MET A 104 28.96 5.37 10.42
N THR A 105 28.34 6.56 10.32
CA THR A 105 28.98 7.76 9.77
C THR A 105 29.33 8.78 10.84
N ALA A 106 28.77 8.68 12.05
CA ALA A 106 28.95 9.67 13.12
C ALA A 106 30.42 9.90 13.53
N ASN A 107 31.26 8.88 13.42
CA ASN A 107 32.68 8.93 13.82
C ASN A 107 33.65 9.10 12.63
N GLN A 108 33.15 9.41 11.44
CA GLN A 108 34.02 9.68 10.30
C GLN A 108 34.77 11.00 10.49
N LYS A 109 36.05 11.02 10.11
CA LYS A 109 36.90 12.22 10.21
C LYS A 109 36.53 13.29 9.17
N SER A 110 36.01 12.85 8.03
CA SER A 110 35.71 13.66 6.86
C SER A 110 34.45 13.11 6.19
N PHE A 111 33.72 13.96 5.47
CA PHE A 111 32.50 13.62 4.76
C PHE A 111 32.64 14.05 3.29
N PRO A 112 33.49 13.36 2.51
CA PRO A 112 33.75 13.75 1.14
C PRO A 112 32.48 13.58 0.30
N MET A 113 32.14 14.60 -0.47
CA MET A 113 31.06 14.53 -1.45
C MET A 113 31.47 13.60 -2.60
N VAL A 114 30.48 12.87 -3.11
CA VAL A 114 30.64 11.96 -4.24
C VAL A 114 29.80 12.49 -5.40
N GLY A 115 30.46 12.71 -6.54
CA GLY A 115 29.81 13.07 -7.79
C GLY A 115 29.16 11.84 -8.43
N SER A 116 28.07 12.07 -9.17
CA SER A 116 27.46 11.01 -9.95
C SER A 116 28.41 10.45 -11.01
N PHE A 117 28.49 9.13 -11.14
CA PHE A 117 29.32 8.49 -12.16
C PHE A 117 28.59 8.31 -13.50
N ALA A 118 27.26 8.36 -13.53
CA ALA A 118 26.46 8.16 -14.74
C ALA A 118 26.38 9.41 -15.63
N ASN A 119 26.35 9.26 -16.95
CA ASN A 119 26.20 10.42 -17.83
C ASN A 119 24.73 10.74 -18.07
N PHE A 120 24.43 12.02 -18.26
CA PHE A 120 23.06 12.49 -18.45
C PHE A 120 22.89 13.21 -19.77
N LYS A 121 21.71 13.04 -20.38
CA LYS A 121 21.24 13.83 -21.52
C LYS A 121 19.79 14.22 -21.32
N GLN A 122 19.37 15.28 -21.99
CA GLN A 122 17.95 15.65 -22.06
C GLN A 122 17.28 14.85 -23.16
N TYR A 123 16.12 14.27 -22.85
CA TYR A 123 15.33 13.48 -23.79
C TYR A 123 13.91 14.05 -23.91
N GLY A 124 13.25 13.73 -25.02
CA GLY A 124 11.87 14.09 -25.28
C GLY A 124 11.61 15.59 -25.41
N GLU A 125 10.33 15.93 -25.55
CA GLU A 125 9.83 17.30 -25.52
C GLU A 125 9.89 17.90 -24.11
N SER A 126 9.74 17.04 -23.09
CA SER A 126 9.86 17.43 -21.68
C SER A 126 11.28 17.86 -21.28
N ARG A 127 12.29 17.58 -22.12
CA ARG A 127 13.71 17.91 -21.88
C ARG A 127 14.22 17.42 -20.53
N ASN A 128 13.66 16.33 -20.03
CA ASN A 128 14.05 15.73 -18.76
C ASN A 128 15.45 15.13 -18.87
N TRP A 129 16.27 15.38 -17.85
CA TRP A 129 17.58 14.76 -17.70
C TRP A 129 17.43 13.30 -17.26
N ILE A 130 17.87 12.37 -18.10
CA ILE A 130 17.88 10.93 -17.82
C ILE A 130 19.31 10.40 -17.99
N SER A 131 19.68 9.49 -17.10
CA SER A 131 20.96 8.78 -17.12
C SER A 131 21.08 7.80 -18.30
N ASP A 132 22.29 7.61 -18.79
CA ASP A 132 22.63 6.58 -19.77
C ASP A 132 22.41 5.15 -19.27
N MET A 133 22.22 4.96 -17.97
CA MET A 133 21.82 3.69 -17.35
C MET A 133 20.36 3.29 -17.64
N LEU A 134 19.53 4.23 -18.09
CA LEU A 134 18.10 4.00 -18.36
C LEU A 134 17.73 4.26 -19.83
N PRO A 135 18.40 3.61 -20.81
CA PRO A 135 18.25 3.93 -22.22
C PRO A 135 16.85 3.63 -22.76
N TYR A 136 16.14 2.67 -22.17
CA TYR A 136 14.76 2.33 -22.55
C TYR A 136 13.75 3.26 -21.90
N THR A 137 13.95 3.65 -20.64
CA THR A 137 13.10 4.64 -19.96
C THR A 137 13.19 6.00 -20.65
N ALA A 138 14.37 6.39 -21.13
CA ALA A 138 14.56 7.62 -21.88
C ALA A 138 13.70 7.70 -23.17
N LYS A 139 13.34 6.55 -23.77
CA LYS A 139 12.49 6.50 -24.97
C LYS A 139 11.02 6.83 -24.70
N VAL A 140 10.59 6.75 -23.45
CA VAL A 140 9.19 7.00 -23.02
C VAL A 140 9.14 8.14 -22.00
N VAL A 141 10.13 9.04 -22.00
CA VAL A 141 10.29 10.08 -20.98
C VAL A 141 9.12 11.07 -20.94
N ASP A 142 8.47 11.29 -22.08
CA ASP A 142 7.33 12.21 -22.19
C ASP A 142 6.01 11.58 -21.71
N ASP A 143 5.97 10.24 -21.56
CA ASP A 143 4.84 9.50 -21.02
C ASP A 143 4.95 9.26 -19.50
N ILE A 144 6.04 9.71 -18.87
CA ILE A 144 6.29 9.54 -17.43
C ILE A 144 6.36 10.88 -16.71
N CYS A 145 5.89 10.89 -15.46
CA CYS A 145 6.04 12.01 -14.56
C CYS A 145 7.15 11.71 -13.54
N ILE A 146 8.16 12.58 -13.47
CA ILE A 146 9.26 12.45 -12.51
C ILE A 146 9.02 13.43 -11.36
N ILE A 147 8.82 12.89 -10.16
CA ILE A 147 8.59 13.69 -8.95
C ILE A 147 9.92 13.87 -8.22
N ARG A 148 10.45 15.10 -8.22
CA ARG A 148 11.70 15.48 -7.51
C ARG A 148 11.46 16.28 -6.22
N SER A 149 10.19 16.54 -5.90
CA SER A 149 9.78 17.34 -4.74
C SER A 149 9.65 16.55 -3.43
N MET A 150 9.96 15.25 -3.45
CA MET A 150 9.86 14.42 -2.25
C MET A 150 10.93 14.80 -1.24
N HIS A 151 10.53 14.90 0.03
CA HIS A 151 11.39 15.22 1.14
C HIS A 151 11.13 14.28 2.31
N THR A 152 12.19 13.89 3.02
CA THR A 152 12.10 13.10 4.25
C THR A 152 13.21 13.51 5.21
N GLU A 153 12.93 13.37 6.50
CA GLU A 153 13.89 13.59 7.59
C GLU A 153 14.48 12.27 8.11
N ALA A 154 14.01 11.13 7.60
CA ALA A 154 14.50 9.82 8.00
C ALA A 154 15.93 9.61 7.49
N ILE A 155 16.86 9.36 8.41
CA ILE A 155 18.29 9.16 8.11
C ILE A 155 18.65 7.71 7.79
N ASN A 156 17.77 6.77 8.11
CA ASN A 156 17.97 5.32 7.96
C ASN A 156 17.00 4.76 6.93
N HIS A 157 17.38 3.66 6.29
CA HIS A 157 16.57 2.97 5.29
C HIS A 157 15.20 2.55 5.85
N ASP A 158 15.13 1.70 6.88
CA ASP A 158 13.84 1.14 7.34
C ASP A 158 12.78 2.19 7.76
N PRO A 159 13.15 3.24 8.54
CA PRO A 159 12.21 4.32 8.85
C PRO A 159 11.80 5.12 7.61
N ALA A 160 12.69 5.33 6.63
CA ALA A 160 12.36 6.00 5.39
C ALA A 160 11.41 5.17 4.52
N LEU A 161 11.61 3.84 4.45
CA LEU A 161 10.70 2.91 3.78
C LEU A 161 9.31 2.94 4.39
N THR A 162 9.26 2.87 5.72
CA THR A 162 7.99 2.91 6.47
C THR A 162 7.29 4.24 6.22
N PHE A 163 8.03 5.36 6.23
CA PHE A 163 7.49 6.69 5.96
C PHE A 163 6.96 6.82 4.54
N PHE A 164 7.71 6.35 3.54
CA PHE A 164 7.26 6.37 2.15
C PHE A 164 5.97 5.59 1.95
N GLN A 165 5.86 4.42 2.59
CA GLN A 165 4.70 3.55 2.42
C GLN A 165 3.50 3.96 3.27
N THR A 166 3.69 4.59 4.44
CA THR A 166 2.62 4.77 5.44
C THR A 166 2.42 6.22 5.91
N GLY A 167 3.31 7.13 5.51
CA GLY A 167 3.34 8.53 5.98
C GLY A 167 3.83 8.70 7.43
N ALA A 168 4.37 7.66 8.08
CA ALA A 168 5.00 7.73 9.40
C ALA A 168 6.29 6.91 9.46
N GLN A 169 7.27 7.38 10.24
CA GLN A 169 8.53 6.66 10.43
C GLN A 169 8.39 5.44 11.35
N GLN A 170 7.37 5.42 12.22
CA GLN A 170 7.01 4.29 13.07
C GLN A 170 5.91 3.46 12.41
N GLY A 171 6.01 2.14 12.53
CA GLY A 171 4.95 1.24 12.10
C GLY A 171 3.71 1.40 12.98
N ASN A 172 2.54 1.38 12.34
CA ASN A 172 1.16 1.34 12.91
C ASN A 172 0.15 2.01 11.96
N ARG A 173 0.59 2.69 10.91
CA ARG A 173 -0.29 3.33 9.93
C ARG A 173 -0.57 2.42 8.73
N PRO A 174 -1.77 2.50 8.13
CA PRO A 174 -2.07 1.81 6.89
C PRO A 174 -1.08 2.19 5.78
N SER A 175 -0.66 1.21 4.98
CA SER A 175 0.23 1.46 3.86
C SER A 175 -0.52 2.03 2.66
N MET A 176 0.20 2.56 1.69
CA MET A 176 -0.33 2.96 0.40
C MET A 176 -1.11 1.81 -0.26
N GLY A 177 -0.66 0.56 -0.12
CA GLY A 177 -1.39 -0.61 -0.61
C GLY A 177 -2.75 -0.80 0.08
N SER A 178 -2.82 -0.57 1.40
CA SER A 178 -4.09 -0.58 2.14
C SER A 178 -5.03 0.53 1.67
N TRP A 179 -4.52 1.74 1.45
CA TRP A 179 -5.30 2.87 0.93
C TRP A 179 -5.79 2.63 -0.50
N LEU A 180 -4.95 2.05 -1.38
CA LEU A 180 -5.34 1.68 -2.73
C LEU A 180 -6.42 0.60 -2.73
N SER A 181 -6.30 -0.40 -1.86
CA SER A 181 -7.31 -1.46 -1.70
C SER A 181 -8.64 -0.90 -1.20
N TYR A 182 -8.59 0.05 -0.26
CA TYR A 182 -9.79 0.75 0.22
C TYR A 182 -10.42 1.62 -0.87
N GLY A 183 -9.60 2.40 -1.59
CA GLY A 183 -10.06 3.38 -2.58
C GLY A 183 -10.48 2.80 -3.93
N LEU A 184 -9.96 1.62 -4.32
CA LEU A 184 -10.38 0.92 -5.54
C LEU A 184 -11.45 -0.14 -5.27
N GLY A 185 -11.63 -0.54 -4.00
CA GLY A 185 -12.45 -1.68 -3.64
C GLY A 185 -11.80 -3.01 -4.00
N SER A 186 -12.53 -4.11 -3.75
CA SER A 186 -12.15 -5.45 -4.21
C SER A 186 -13.31 -6.08 -4.97
N GLU A 187 -13.02 -6.60 -6.15
CA GLU A 187 -13.96 -7.43 -6.92
C GLU A 187 -14.08 -8.85 -6.35
N ASN A 188 -13.18 -9.26 -5.44
CA ASN A 188 -13.11 -10.62 -4.90
C ASN A 188 -12.89 -10.60 -3.38
N LYS A 189 -13.83 -11.19 -2.62
CA LYS A 189 -13.73 -11.34 -1.15
C LYS A 189 -12.76 -12.46 -0.72
N ASN A 190 -12.42 -13.37 -1.63
CA ASN A 190 -11.66 -14.59 -1.34
C ASN A 190 -10.15 -14.46 -1.64
N LEU A 191 -9.70 -13.36 -2.25
CA LEU A 191 -8.29 -13.10 -2.54
C LEU A 191 -7.82 -11.80 -1.87
N PRO A 192 -6.53 -11.70 -1.49
CA PRO A 192 -5.97 -10.46 -0.97
C PRO A 192 -6.10 -9.32 -1.99
N SER A 193 -6.59 -8.15 -1.56
CA SER A 193 -6.76 -6.97 -2.42
C SER A 193 -5.44 -6.42 -2.98
N PHE A 194 -4.31 -6.73 -2.35
CA PHE A 194 -2.97 -6.48 -2.87
C PHE A 194 -2.02 -7.59 -2.44
N THR A 195 -1.00 -7.85 -3.24
CA THR A 195 0.04 -8.85 -2.95
C THR A 195 1.40 -8.15 -2.93
N VAL A 196 2.20 -8.44 -1.92
CA VAL A 196 3.60 -8.02 -1.86
C VAL A 196 4.44 -9.17 -2.38
N LEU A 197 5.12 -8.96 -3.52
CA LEU A 197 6.10 -9.90 -4.04
C LEU A 197 7.47 -9.53 -3.47
N LEU A 198 8.09 -10.48 -2.78
CA LEU A 198 9.47 -10.36 -2.31
C LEU A 198 10.37 -10.91 -3.42
N SER A 199 11.40 -10.14 -3.81
CA SER A 199 12.45 -10.57 -4.73
C SER A 199 13.72 -10.93 -3.96
#